data_AF-A0A6L7WNC1-F1
#
_entry.id   AF-A0A6L7WNC1-F1
#
_cell.length_a   1.000
_cell.length_b   1.000
_cell.length_c   1.000
_cell.angle_alpha   90.00
_cell.angle_beta   90.00
_cell.angle_gamma   90.00
#
_symmetry.space_group_name_H-M   'P 1'
#
loop_
_entity.id
_entity.type
_entity.pdbx_description
1 polymer ?
#
loop_
_entity_poly.entity_id
_entity_poly.type
_entity_poly.pdbx_seq_one_letter_code
_entity_poly.pdbx_strand_id
1 'polypeptide(L)'
;MRELVDHFIAAGKRGVAINRYKGLGEMNPDQLWTTTMNPENRTLLQVRAEDDTEADHMFTTLMGDQVEPRRKFIQDNALDVKNLDI
;
A
#
# COMPACT_ATOMS: atom_id res chain seq x y z
N MET A 1 28.01 18.69 -3.16
CA MET A 1 26.85 18.78 -2.24
C MET A 1 26.18 17.42 -2.03
N ARG A 2 25.84 16.65 -3.08
CA ARG A 2 25.30 15.27 -2.93
C ARG A 2 26.20 14.34 -2.11
N GLU A 3 27.49 14.32 -2.40
CA GLU A 3 28.46 13.46 -1.69
C GLU A 3 28.53 13.72 -0.18
N LEU A 4 28.35 14.98 0.24
CA LEU A 4 28.32 15.35 1.66
C LEU A 4 27.05 14.82 2.33
N VAL A 5 25.90 14.92 1.65
CA VAL A 5 24.63 14.36 2.13
C VAL A 5 24.70 12.84 2.25
N ASP A 6 25.25 12.16 1.24
CA ASP A 6 25.41 10.71 1.26
C ASP A 6 26.35 10.26 2.38
N HIS A 7 27.42 11.03 2.66
CA HIS A 7 28.32 10.79 3.79
C HIS A 7 27.59 10.85 5.13
N PHE A 8 26.76 11.87 5.36
CA PHE A 8 25.98 12.00 6.59
C PHE A 8 24.90 10.92 6.72
N ILE A 9 24.23 10.55 5.62
CA ILE A 9 23.25 9.45 5.61
C ILE A 9 23.93 8.12 5.94
N ALA A 10 25.07 7.84 5.32
CA ALA A 10 25.85 6.63 5.60
C ALA A 10 26.32 6.61 7.05
N ALA A 11 26.79 7.74 7.58
CA ALA A 11 27.21 7.87 8.97
C ALA A 11 26.05 7.62 9.96
N GLY A 12 24.86 8.16 9.68
CA GLY A 12 23.68 8.00 10.53
C GLY A 12 23.04 6.62 10.46
N LYS A 13 23.23 5.87 9.37
CA LYS A 13 22.74 4.48 9.24
C LYS A 13 23.62 3.46 9.97
N ARG A 14 24.85 3.81 10.36
CA ARG A 14 25.76 2.88 11.06
C ARG A 14 25.14 2.45 12.39
N GLY A 15 25.00 1.13 12.57
CA GLY A 15 24.45 0.52 13.79
C GLY A 15 22.93 0.47 13.87
N VAL A 16 22.20 0.99 12.86
CA VAL A 16 20.74 0.92 12.82
C VAL A 16 20.30 -0.43 12.26
N ALA A 17 19.63 -1.23 13.07
CA ALA A 17 18.90 -2.41 12.61
C ALA A 17 17.52 -1.99 12.11
N ILE A 18 17.19 -2.27 10.85
CA ILE A 18 15.89 -1.97 10.25
C ILE A 18 15.16 -3.27 10.00
N ASN A 19 14.04 -3.47 10.68
CA ASN A 19 13.14 -4.59 10.44
C ASN A 19 12.03 -4.16 9.47
N ARG A 20 11.86 -4.91 8.39
CA ARG A 20 10.81 -4.69 7.39
C ARG A 20 9.89 -5.90 7.35
N TYR A 21 8.71 -5.75 7.96
CA TYR A 21 7.65 -6.75 7.91
C TYR A 21 7.12 -6.90 6.47
N LYS A 22 7.06 -8.13 5.96
CA LYS A 22 6.47 -8.45 4.65
C LYS A 22 5.03 -8.94 4.74
N GLY A 23 4.58 -9.28 5.94
CA GLY A 23 3.21 -9.66 6.25
C GLY A 23 2.95 -9.60 7.75
N LEU A 24 1.67 -9.69 8.12
CA LEU A 24 1.26 -9.60 9.53
C LEU A 24 1.78 -10.75 10.39
N GLY A 25 1.99 -11.93 9.80
CA GLY A 25 2.52 -13.11 10.51
C GLY A 25 3.98 -13.00 10.95
N GLU A 26 4.72 -11.99 10.48
CA GLU A 26 6.09 -11.70 10.93
C GLU A 26 6.11 -10.83 12.20
N MET A 27 4.96 -10.37 12.67
CA MET A 27 4.81 -9.56 13.87
C MET A 27 4.41 -10.41 15.06
N ASN A 28 5.00 -10.13 16.22
CA ASN A 28 4.55 -10.73 17.47
C ASN A 28 3.20 -10.11 17.92
N PRO A 29 2.41 -10.80 18.76
CA PRO A 29 1.08 -10.33 19.18
C PRO A 29 1.07 -8.90 19.76
N ASP A 30 2.03 -8.55 20.60
CA ASP A 30 2.13 -7.20 21.20
C ASP A 30 2.38 -6.12 20.15
N GLN A 31 3.14 -6.44 19.09
CA GLN A 31 3.40 -5.52 17.99
C GLN A 31 2.14 -5.29 17.16
N LEU A 32 1.40 -6.36 16.84
CA LEU A 32 0.11 -6.23 16.15
C LEU A 32 -0.87 -5.40 16.96
N TRP A 33 -0.99 -5.67 18.27
CA TRP A 33 -1.90 -4.94 19.13
C TRP A 33 -1.59 -3.44 19.13
N THR A 34 -0.33 -3.10 19.39
CA THR A 34 0.11 -1.70 19.53
C THR A 34 0.19 -0.94 18.21
N THR A 35 0.17 -1.60 17.05
CA THR A 35 0.29 -0.91 15.75
C THR A 35 -1.00 -0.90 14.94
N THR A 36 -1.80 -1.98 14.96
CA THR A 36 -2.96 -2.12 14.06
C THR A 36 -4.29 -2.35 14.77
N MET A 37 -4.30 -2.78 16.04
CA MET A 37 -5.56 -3.17 16.71
C MET A 37 -6.05 -2.19 17.77
N ASN A 38 -5.15 -1.55 18.53
CA ASN A 38 -5.53 -0.66 19.63
C ASN A 38 -6.29 0.57 19.09
N PRO A 39 -7.55 0.81 19.52
CA PRO A 39 -8.35 1.94 19.05
C PRO A 39 -7.72 3.32 19.21
N GLU A 40 -6.81 3.48 20.18
CA GLU A 40 -6.16 4.77 20.46
C GLU A 40 -5.11 5.16 19.41
N ASN A 41 -4.53 4.19 18.69
CA ASN A 41 -3.42 4.44 17.77
C ASN A 41 -3.52 3.73 16.41
N ARG A 42 -4.51 2.86 16.22
CA ARG A 42 -4.75 2.20 14.94
C ARG A 42 -5.18 3.19 13.86
N THR A 43 -4.79 2.91 12.63
CA THR A 43 -5.29 3.61 11.45
C THR A 43 -6.29 2.73 10.72
N LEU A 44 -7.55 3.19 10.61
CA LEU A 44 -8.59 2.50 9.84
C LEU A 44 -9.05 3.41 8.71
N LEU A 45 -9.27 2.83 7.53
CA LEU A 45 -9.94 3.48 6.42
C LEU A 45 -11.34 2.88 6.26
N GLN A 46 -12.37 3.72 6.24
CA GLN A 46 -13.74 3.29 6.02
C GLN A 46 -14.03 3.25 4.52
N VAL A 47 -14.41 2.08 4.01
CA VAL A 47 -14.84 1.92 2.61
C VAL A 47 -16.24 2.53 2.44
N ARG A 48 -16.43 3.29 1.35
CA ARG A 48 -17.71 3.87 0.94
C ARG A 48 -17.98 3.48 -0.51
N ALA A 49 -19.24 3.20 -0.83
CA ALA A 49 -19.71 3.03 -2.20
C ALA A 49 -20.48 4.31 -2.57
N GLU A 50 -19.96 5.04 -3.54
CA GLU A 50 -20.52 6.33 -3.96
C GLU A 50 -21.40 6.18 -5.22
N ASP A 51 -21.00 5.30 -6.14
CA ASP A 51 -21.76 4.91 -7.32
C ASP A 51 -21.78 3.38 -7.47
N ASP A 52 -22.96 2.80 -7.26
CA ASP A 52 -23.16 1.36 -7.33
C ASP A 52 -22.97 0.80 -8.75
N THR A 53 -23.28 1.60 -9.78
CA THR A 53 -23.19 1.17 -11.19
C THR A 53 -21.74 1.13 -11.65
N GLU A 54 -20.97 2.17 -11.32
CA GLU A 54 -19.54 2.20 -11.62
C GLU A 54 -18.77 1.11 -10.87
N ALA A 55 -19.13 0.89 -9.59
CA ALA A 55 -18.55 -0.17 -8.79
C ALA A 55 -18.80 -1.56 -9.40
N ASP A 56 -20.04 -1.87 -9.82
CA ASP A 56 -20.38 -3.15 -10.44
C ASP A 56 -19.62 -3.38 -11.76
N HIS A 57 -19.49 -2.34 -12.58
CA HIS A 57 -18.68 -2.40 -13.80
C HIS A 57 -17.21 -2.69 -13.50
N MET A 58 -16.65 -2.06 -12.46
CA MET A 58 -15.27 -2.29 -12.02
C MET A 58 -15.07 -3.73 -11.50
N PHE A 59 -16.00 -4.24 -10.69
CA PHE A 59 -15.99 -5.62 -10.22
C PHE A 59 -16.03 -6.60 -11.38
N THR A 60 -16.93 -6.40 -12.34
CA THR A 60 -17.03 -7.26 -13.53
C THR A 60 -15.73 -7.23 -14.34
N THR A 61 -15.15 -6.05 -14.54
CA THR A 61 -13.91 -5.89 -15.33
C THR A 61 -12.71 -6.56 -14.66
N LEU A 62 -12.55 -6.39 -13.34
CA LEU A 62 -11.38 -6.86 -12.61
C LEU A 62 -11.50 -8.30 -12.12
N MET A 63 -12.71 -8.74 -11.77
CA MET A 63 -12.95 -10.01 -11.08
C MET A 63 -13.79 -11.00 -11.90
N GLY A 64 -14.42 -10.56 -13.00
CA GLY A 64 -15.20 -11.44 -13.88
C GLY A 64 -14.35 -12.39 -14.71
N ASP A 65 -14.99 -13.38 -15.34
CA ASP A 65 -14.29 -14.51 -16.00
C ASP A 65 -13.48 -14.10 -17.24
N GLN A 66 -13.80 -12.95 -17.84
CA GLN A 66 -13.16 -12.49 -19.07
C GLN A 66 -11.78 -11.90 -18.78
N VAL A 67 -10.74 -12.51 -19.37
CA VAL A 67 -9.35 -12.09 -19.16
C VAL A 67 -8.99 -10.82 -19.94
N GLU A 68 -9.53 -10.65 -21.15
CA GLU A 68 -9.16 -9.55 -22.04
C GLU A 68 -9.49 -8.15 -21.48
N PRO A 69 -10.71 -7.89 -20.95
CA PRO A 69 -11.04 -6.60 -20.33
C PRO A 69 -10.12 -6.26 -19.16
N ARG A 70 -9.82 -7.24 -18.31
CA ARG A 70 -8.91 -7.09 -17.17
C ARG A 70 -7.49 -6.73 -17.61
N ARG A 71 -6.97 -7.44 -18.62
CA ARG A 71 -5.63 -7.19 -19.16
C ARG A 71 -5.53 -5.78 -19.71
N LYS A 72 -6.50 -5.36 -20.51
CA LYS A 72 -6.55 -4.01 -21.07
C LYS A 72 -6.60 -2.96 -19.96
N PHE A 73 -7.48 -3.12 -18.98
CA PHE A 73 -7.59 -2.21 -17.84
C PHE A 73 -6.25 -2.03 -17.11
N ILE A 74 -5.55 -3.14 -16.80
CA ILE A 74 -4.25 -3.08 -16.13
C ILE A 74 -3.22 -2.36 -16.98
N GLN A 75 -3.13 -2.66 -18.28
CA GLN A 75 -2.16 -2.03 -19.17
C GLN A 75 -2.38 -0.53 -19.30
N ASP A 76 -3.64 -0.11 -19.41
CA ASP A 76 -4.01 1.29 -19.58
C ASP A 76 -3.76 2.12 -18.30
N ASN A 77 -3.87 1.52 -17.09
CA ASN A 77 -3.86 2.27 -15.83
C ASN A 77 -2.66 1.99 -14.90
N ALA A 78 -1.85 0.95 -15.12
CA ALA A 78 -0.85 0.49 -14.15
C ALA A 78 0.22 1.54 -13.78
N LEU A 79 0.56 2.45 -14.69
CA LEU A 79 1.58 3.46 -14.47
C LEU A 79 1.03 4.70 -13.74
N ASP A 80 -0.28 4.92 -13.81
CA ASP A 80 -0.94 6.14 -13.30
C ASP A 80 -1.37 6.01 -11.84
N VAL A 81 -1.30 4.81 -11.26
CA VAL A 81 -1.69 4.53 -9.86
C VAL A 81 -1.01 5.46 -8.84
N LYS A 82 0.22 5.91 -9.12
CA LYS A 82 0.95 6.82 -8.22
C LYS A 82 0.35 8.21 -8.11
N ASN A 83 -0.46 8.61 -9.09
CA ASN A 83 -0.97 9.98 -9.22
C ASN A 83 -2.47 10.07 -8.96
N LEU A 84 -3.12 9.01 -8.46
CA LEU A 84 -4.57 8.99 -8.23
C LEU A 84 -5.01 9.98 -7.15
N ASP A 85 -4.13 10.30 -6.20
CA ASP A 85 -4.42 11.16 -5.04
C ASP A 85 -3.69 12.53 -5.10
N ILE A 86 -3.24 12.98 -6.28
CA ILE A 86 -2.57 14.30 -6.48
C ILE A 86 -3.58 15.39 -6.82
#